data_AF-A0A7Y7H9L7-F1
#
_entry.id   AF-A0A7Y7H9L7-F1
#
_cell.length_a   1.000
_cell.length_b   1.000
_cell.length_c   1.000
_cell.angle_alpha   90.00
_cell.angle_beta   90.00
_cell.angle_gamma   90.00
#
_symmetry.space_group_name_H-M   'P 1'
#
loop_
_entity.id
_entity.type
_entity.pdbx_description
1 polymer ?
#
loop_
_entity_poly.entity_id
_entity_poly.type
_entity_poly.pdbx_seq_one_letter_code
_entity_poly.pdbx_strand_id
1 'polypeptide(L)'
;MSKILLSSVLTPVNERSKIIIENLDGLPDNDVLAFSFVHKSGIAGSDIRKKTFDHQEVTVCLTNNASSDLIISSMALSDDELWHIKSIKKDDKIQSTYPLVITPSGHVYITVEFTAAKIEQRIKAPWWKYLLKAQNFLAVQSRNFNYQKLRGATCINTNGLLVLKTDSKTEPYRNIHLNGLWQYKVEGDWEPDLQRVVNTLGFGTVIGFKNFDNGLNGDKLVPFSDEVTGSCFTVADQNKSVRVTKIAAYHGCCSVEALDSACYYYPAKNKMFPLFVSMPRTGQMLFPNGYNMGVNSVCFKPDYPFVLKVGKSDMERKRNFQSKIGLRIWKARDLNGSPISNAFILGADHLGAKGTNYDYQDEVLYIENVKIK
;
A
#
# COMPACT_ATOMS: atom_id res chain seq x y z
N MET A 1 13.31 39.00 -55.22
CA MET A 1 12.77 37.75 -54.62
C MET A 1 13.59 37.44 -53.38
N SER A 2 12.91 37.39 -52.24
CA SER A 2 13.47 37.18 -50.90
C SER A 2 13.95 35.73 -50.70
N LYS A 3 15.08 35.55 -50.01
CA LYS A 3 15.42 34.27 -49.35
C LYS A 3 16.05 34.58 -47.98
N ILE A 4 15.17 34.64 -46.99
CA ILE A 4 15.47 34.45 -45.57
C ILE A 4 15.38 32.94 -45.31
N LEU A 5 16.44 32.33 -44.77
CA LEU A 5 16.42 31.00 -44.14
C LEU A 5 17.37 31.09 -42.94
N LEU A 6 16.81 31.44 -41.77
CA LEU A 6 16.39 30.52 -40.70
C LEU A 6 17.58 30.02 -39.88
N SER A 7 17.82 30.73 -38.79
CA SER A 7 18.62 30.31 -37.65
C SER A 7 18.17 28.93 -37.17
N SER A 8 19.11 28.01 -37.02
CA SER A 8 18.91 26.77 -36.29
C SER A 8 18.56 27.09 -34.84
N VAL A 9 17.27 27.03 -34.50
CA VAL A 9 16.83 26.97 -33.12
C VAL A 9 17.33 25.64 -32.58
N LEU A 10 18.40 25.70 -31.77
CA LEU A 10 18.77 24.61 -30.89
C LEU A 10 17.58 24.36 -29.98
N THR A 11 16.87 23.26 -30.20
CA THR A 11 15.96 22.70 -29.21
C THR A 11 16.72 22.53 -27.89
N PRO A 12 16.21 22.99 -26.74
CA PRO A 12 16.86 22.73 -25.47
C PRO A 12 16.97 21.21 -25.31
N VAL A 13 18.19 20.74 -25.04
CA VAL A 13 18.38 19.40 -24.47
C VAL A 13 17.45 19.35 -23.27
N ASN A 14 16.51 18.41 -23.28
CA ASN A 14 15.61 18.15 -22.16
C ASN A 14 16.50 17.84 -20.95
N GLU A 15 16.81 18.84 -20.13
CA GLU A 15 17.70 18.69 -18.99
C GLU A 15 17.08 17.64 -18.08
N ARG A 16 17.76 16.49 -17.95
CA ARG A 16 17.31 15.45 -17.04
C ARG A 16 17.20 16.06 -15.66
N SER A 17 16.11 15.73 -14.97
CA SER A 17 15.88 16.05 -13.55
C SER A 17 17.17 15.95 -12.74
N LYS A 18 17.53 17.04 -12.04
CA LYS A 18 18.78 17.12 -11.24
C LYS A 18 18.77 16.13 -10.08
N ILE A 19 17.58 15.75 -9.64
CA ILE A 19 17.34 14.85 -8.51
C ILE A 19 16.52 13.64 -8.93
N ILE A 20 16.97 12.45 -8.56
CA ILE A 20 16.18 11.22 -8.64
C ILE A 20 15.67 10.93 -7.24
N ILE A 21 14.39 10.60 -7.13
CA ILE A 21 13.73 10.19 -5.90
C ILE A 21 13.44 8.70 -6.03
N GLU A 22 13.71 7.94 -4.99
CA GLU A 22 13.41 6.50 -4.91
C GLU A 22 12.75 6.20 -3.56
N ASN A 23 11.50 5.76 -3.61
CA ASN A 23 10.79 5.26 -2.44
C ASN A 23 11.29 3.85 -2.11
N LEU A 24 11.83 3.64 -0.91
CA LEU A 24 12.42 2.35 -0.54
C LEU A 24 11.38 1.25 -0.25
N ASP A 25 10.10 1.58 -0.12
CA ASP A 25 9.02 0.58 -0.14
C ASP A 25 8.76 0.07 -1.56
N GLY A 26 9.22 0.79 -2.59
CA GLY A 26 9.05 0.45 -4.01
C GLY A 26 7.63 0.62 -4.57
N LEU A 27 6.66 0.99 -3.73
CA LEU A 27 5.27 1.24 -4.09
C LEU A 27 4.69 2.43 -3.30
N PRO A 28 3.73 3.17 -3.87
CA PRO A 28 3.18 2.97 -5.22
C PRO A 28 4.00 3.57 -6.35
N ASP A 29 4.71 4.66 -6.05
CA ASP A 29 5.60 5.35 -6.97
C ASP A 29 6.80 5.89 -6.19
N ASN A 30 7.81 6.34 -6.94
CA ASN A 30 9.06 6.83 -6.36
C ASN A 30 8.91 8.09 -5.50
N ASP A 31 7.90 8.91 -5.76
CA ASP A 31 7.63 10.18 -5.08
C ASP A 31 6.32 10.15 -4.29
N VAL A 32 5.78 8.97 -3.99
CA VAL A 32 4.58 8.78 -3.16
C VAL A 32 4.90 7.80 -2.03
N LEU A 33 4.73 8.24 -0.79
CA LEU A 33 4.95 7.44 0.41
C LEU A 33 3.61 7.11 1.06
N ALA A 34 3.40 5.86 1.46
CA ALA A 34 2.17 5.42 2.13
C ALA A 34 2.48 4.92 3.54
N PHE A 35 1.65 5.33 4.51
CA PHE A 35 1.83 5.07 5.94
C PHE A 35 0.56 4.47 6.54
N SER A 36 0.69 3.69 7.61
CA SER A 36 -0.45 3.28 8.44
C SER A 36 -0.17 3.36 9.93
N PHE A 37 -1.15 3.80 10.70
CA PHE A 37 -1.07 3.99 12.14
C PHE A 37 -2.34 3.51 12.86
N VAL A 38 -2.20 2.72 13.93
CA VAL A 38 -3.32 2.25 14.75
C VAL A 38 -3.31 2.86 16.15
N HIS A 39 -4.30 3.68 16.47
CA HIS A 39 -4.45 4.33 17.79
C HIS A 39 -4.53 3.33 18.95
N LYS A 40 -5.40 2.32 18.85
CA LYS A 40 -5.52 1.21 19.82
C LYS A 40 -4.96 -0.07 19.22
N SER A 41 -3.64 -0.10 19.15
CA SER A 41 -2.81 -1.16 18.57
C SER A 41 -2.86 -2.52 19.30
N GLY A 42 -3.70 -2.73 20.33
CA GLY A 42 -3.76 -3.99 21.09
C GLY A 42 -4.57 -3.94 22.39
N ILE A 43 -4.79 -5.11 23.00
CA ILE A 43 -5.61 -5.28 24.22
C ILE A 43 -4.98 -4.52 25.40
N ALA A 44 -5.81 -3.80 26.16
CA ALA A 44 -5.40 -3.13 27.39
C ALA A 44 -4.75 -4.14 28.37
N GLY A 45 -3.43 -4.06 28.50
CA GLY A 45 -2.60 -4.94 29.32
C GLY A 45 -1.15 -4.89 28.82
N SER A 46 -0.17 -4.82 29.72
CA SER A 46 1.24 -4.52 29.45
C SER A 46 2.03 -5.53 28.59
N ASP A 47 1.38 -6.49 27.92
CA ASP A 47 2.08 -7.48 27.09
C ASP A 47 2.36 -6.92 25.69
N ILE A 48 3.58 -6.38 25.52
CA ILE A 48 4.08 -5.85 24.25
C ILE A 48 4.01 -6.85 23.09
N ARG A 49 3.98 -8.17 23.38
CA ARG A 49 3.86 -9.21 22.35
C ARG A 49 2.48 -9.22 21.69
N LYS A 50 1.48 -8.60 22.32
CA LYS A 50 0.11 -8.45 21.81
C LYS A 50 -0.15 -7.10 21.15
N LYS A 51 0.89 -6.28 20.94
CA LYS A 51 0.81 -5.00 20.23
C LYS A 51 1.11 -5.20 18.74
N THR A 52 0.23 -4.70 17.89
CA THR A 52 0.48 -4.55 16.44
C THR A 52 1.69 -3.66 16.17
N PHE A 53 2.29 -3.88 15.02
CA PHE A 53 3.22 -2.95 14.39
C PHE A 53 2.48 -2.01 13.46
N ASP A 54 3.07 -0.84 13.26
CA ASP A 54 2.58 0.22 12.39
C ASP A 54 3.59 0.44 11.25
N HIS A 55 3.09 0.75 10.06
CA HIS A 55 3.90 1.22 8.93
C HIS A 55 4.00 2.75 9.00
N GLN A 56 4.55 3.24 10.10
CA GLN A 56 4.57 4.67 10.40
C GLN A 56 5.81 5.37 9.86
N GLU A 57 6.84 4.64 9.42
CA GLU A 57 8.10 5.20 8.95
C GLU A 57 8.41 4.72 7.55
N VAL A 58 8.68 5.66 6.64
CA VAL A 58 9.06 5.38 5.26
C VAL A 58 10.30 6.16 4.92
N THR A 59 11.23 5.51 4.21
CA THR A 59 12.47 6.13 3.76
C THR A 59 12.45 6.33 2.25
N VAL A 60 12.91 7.51 1.84
CA VAL A 60 13.16 7.86 0.45
C VAL A 60 14.65 8.12 0.24
N CYS A 61 15.21 7.63 -0.86
CA CYS A 61 16.56 7.94 -1.30
C CYS A 61 16.51 9.08 -2.33
N LEU A 62 17.27 10.14 -2.07
CA LEU A 62 17.53 11.22 -3.01
C LEU A 62 18.90 11.02 -3.64
N THR A 63 18.95 10.95 -4.97
CA THR A 63 20.20 10.81 -5.72
C THR A 63 20.45 12.04 -6.56
N ASN A 64 21.65 12.61 -6.48
CA ASN A 64 22.05 13.67 -7.40
C ASN A 64 22.42 13.08 -8.77
N ASN A 65 21.65 13.44 -9.79
CA ASN A 65 21.80 12.98 -11.16
C ASN A 65 22.51 14.01 -12.08
N ALA A 66 22.96 15.14 -11.53
CA ALA A 66 23.75 16.11 -12.26
C ALA A 66 25.26 15.89 -12.11
N SER A 67 26.02 16.53 -13.00
CA SER A 67 27.49 16.57 -12.97
C SER A 67 28.05 17.58 -11.96
N SER A 68 27.20 18.36 -11.31
CA SER A 68 27.55 19.33 -10.27
C SER A 68 26.86 18.99 -8.97
N ASP A 69 27.30 19.58 -7.86
CA ASP A 69 26.62 19.48 -6.58
C ASP A 69 25.14 19.89 -6.68
N LEU A 70 24.29 19.15 -5.98
CA LEU A 70 22.89 19.48 -5.73
C LEU A 70 22.79 20.04 -4.31
N ILE A 71 22.21 21.23 -4.19
CA ILE A 71 22.04 21.92 -2.91
C ILE A 71 20.55 21.91 -2.56
N ILE A 72 20.21 21.30 -1.43
CA ILE A 72 18.88 21.40 -0.83
C ILE A 72 18.97 22.44 0.28
N SER A 73 18.31 23.59 0.10
CA SER A 73 18.38 24.69 1.06
C SER A 73 17.44 24.52 2.25
N SER A 74 16.35 23.76 2.05
CA SER A 74 15.35 23.49 3.10
C SER A 74 14.43 22.35 2.67
N MET A 75 13.81 21.69 3.64
CA MET A 75 12.67 20.80 3.43
C MET A 75 11.53 21.21 4.37
N ALA A 76 10.29 21.13 3.88
CA ALA A 76 9.11 21.50 4.65
C ALA A 76 8.00 20.47 4.46
N LEU A 77 7.31 20.14 5.56
CA LEU A 77 6.10 19.33 5.52
C LEU A 77 4.88 20.23 5.39
N SER A 78 3.86 19.79 4.66
CA SER A 78 2.59 20.53 4.54
C SER A 78 1.77 20.52 5.83
N ASP A 79 1.97 19.53 6.70
CA ASP A 79 1.30 19.40 8.00
C ASP A 79 2.25 18.67 8.98
N ASP A 80 2.99 19.44 9.78
CA ASP A 80 3.96 18.95 10.76
C ASP A 80 3.31 18.38 12.04
N GLU A 81 1.99 18.52 12.18
CA GLU A 81 1.21 17.84 13.22
C GLU A 81 0.77 16.43 12.79
N LEU A 82 0.93 16.07 11.52
CA LEU A 82 0.63 14.72 11.00
C LEU A 82 1.88 13.95 10.66
N TRP A 83 2.90 14.61 10.13
CA TRP A 83 4.17 14.01 9.74
C TRP A 83 5.35 14.67 10.43
N HIS A 84 6.44 13.93 10.54
CA HIS A 84 7.70 14.41 11.08
C HIS A 84 8.86 13.91 10.24
N ILE A 85 9.86 14.76 9.97
CA ILE A 85 11.12 14.30 9.35
C ILE A 85 11.95 13.68 10.47
N LYS A 86 11.87 12.36 10.61
CA LYS A 86 12.52 11.62 11.69
C LYS A 86 14.05 11.61 11.56
N SER A 87 14.57 11.45 10.35
CA SER A 87 16.01 11.53 10.12
C SER A 87 16.37 11.87 8.68
N ILE A 88 17.52 12.50 8.52
CA ILE A 88 18.19 12.72 7.24
C ILE A 88 19.58 12.11 7.39
N LYS A 89 19.95 11.16 6.54
CA LYS A 89 21.25 10.48 6.58
C LYS A 89 22.00 10.66 5.28
N LYS A 90 23.28 11.02 5.39
CA LYS A 90 24.25 11.05 4.29
C LYS A 90 25.50 10.31 4.76
N ASP A 91 25.97 9.35 3.98
CA ASP A 91 27.13 8.50 4.32
C ASP A 91 27.02 7.91 5.75
N ASP A 92 25.84 7.37 6.07
CA ASP A 92 25.43 6.83 7.38
C ASP A 92 25.47 7.82 8.57
N LYS A 93 25.73 9.10 8.31
CA LYS A 93 25.74 10.17 9.33
C LYS A 93 24.45 10.96 9.29
N ILE A 94 23.86 11.17 10.48
CA ILE A 94 22.71 12.04 10.66
C ILE A 94 23.09 13.47 10.29
N GLN A 95 22.29 14.09 9.44
CA GLN A 95 22.39 15.49 9.06
C GLN A 95 21.31 16.28 9.79
N SER A 96 21.69 17.38 10.42
CA SER A 96 20.77 18.24 11.19
C SER A 96 20.79 19.70 10.75
N THR A 97 21.62 20.06 9.77
CA THR A 97 21.80 21.44 9.31
C THR A 97 21.64 21.54 7.80
N TYR A 98 21.22 22.73 7.36
CA TYR A 98 21.16 23.13 5.95
C TYR A 98 22.26 24.14 5.64
N PRO A 99 22.70 24.24 4.36
CA PRO A 99 22.21 23.47 3.22
C PRO A 99 22.74 22.03 3.20
N LEU A 100 21.94 21.10 2.68
CA LEU A 100 22.41 19.75 2.37
C LEU A 100 23.05 19.78 0.98
N VAL A 101 24.31 19.35 0.90
CA VAL A 101 25.05 19.25 -0.36
C VAL A 101 25.17 17.78 -0.74
N ILE A 102 24.65 17.41 -1.90
CA ILE A 102 24.74 16.06 -2.46
C ILE A 102 25.70 16.14 -3.64
N THR A 103 26.86 15.51 -3.53
CA THR A 103 27.87 15.45 -4.61
C THR A 103 27.32 14.71 -5.82
N PRO A 104 27.87 14.87 -7.03
CA PRO A 104 27.47 14.09 -8.21
C PRO A 104 27.40 12.59 -7.90
N SER A 105 26.29 11.94 -8.26
CA SER A 105 25.99 10.53 -7.95
C SER A 105 25.92 10.20 -6.45
N GLY A 106 25.98 11.20 -5.56
CA GLY A 106 25.81 11.02 -4.12
C GLY A 106 24.35 10.80 -3.74
N HIS A 107 24.16 10.27 -2.54
CA HIS A 107 22.85 9.89 -2.01
C HIS A 107 22.57 10.52 -0.63
N VAL A 108 21.29 10.80 -0.38
CA VAL A 108 20.78 11.16 0.95
C VAL A 108 19.51 10.37 1.20
N TYR A 109 19.38 9.81 2.40
CA TYR A 109 18.20 9.08 2.84
C TYR A 109 17.38 9.96 3.78
N ILE A 110 16.10 10.11 3.51
CA ILE A 110 15.17 10.84 4.37
C ILE A 110 14.14 9.86 4.89
N THR A 111 14.04 9.72 6.21
CA THR A 111 12.96 8.98 6.86
C THR A 111 11.90 9.95 7.32
N VAL A 112 10.68 9.77 6.82
CA VAL A 112 9.48 10.48 7.27
C VAL A 112 8.70 9.56 8.18
N GLU A 113 8.18 10.10 9.28
CA GLU A 113 7.30 9.41 10.21
C GLU A 113 5.88 10.00 10.15
N PHE A 114 4.86 9.15 10.10
CA PHE A 114 3.45 9.51 10.26
C PHE A 114 3.04 9.34 11.73
N THR A 115 2.93 10.45 12.45
CA THR A 115 2.64 10.46 13.90
C THR A 115 1.14 10.49 14.19
N ALA A 116 0.34 10.90 13.20
CA ALA A 116 -1.10 11.14 13.32
C ALA A 116 -1.49 12.08 14.49
N ALA A 117 -0.56 12.87 15.03
CA ALA A 117 -0.78 13.61 16.29
C ALA A 117 -1.97 14.59 16.20
N LYS A 118 -2.17 15.22 15.05
CA LYS A 118 -3.35 16.06 14.78
C LYS A 118 -4.67 15.29 14.91
N ILE A 119 -4.72 14.06 14.40
CA ILE A 119 -5.91 13.19 14.48
C ILE A 119 -6.13 12.76 15.92
N GLU A 120 -5.06 12.30 16.57
CA GLU A 120 -5.04 11.92 17.99
C GLU A 120 -5.58 13.04 18.88
N GLN A 121 -5.11 14.28 18.66
CA GLN A 121 -5.57 15.44 19.41
C GLN A 121 -7.07 15.71 19.22
N ARG A 122 -7.60 15.53 18.01
CA ARG A 122 -9.04 15.71 17.73
C ARG A 122 -9.87 14.72 18.52
N ILE A 123 -9.46 13.45 18.57
CA ILE A 123 -10.24 12.38 19.22
C ILE A 123 -10.06 12.29 20.74
N LYS A 124 -9.24 13.16 21.36
CA LYS A 124 -9.07 13.22 22.83
C LYS A 124 -10.37 13.52 23.57
N ALA A 125 -11.25 14.32 22.97
CA ALA A 125 -12.50 14.70 23.63
C ALA A 125 -13.40 13.46 23.85
N PRO A 126 -13.96 13.23 25.06
CA PRO A 126 -14.67 11.99 25.39
C PRO A 126 -15.84 11.64 24.46
N TRP A 127 -16.49 12.65 23.86
CA TRP A 127 -17.60 12.45 22.93
C TRP A 127 -17.19 11.72 21.65
N TRP A 128 -15.94 11.83 21.19
CA TRP A 128 -15.44 11.09 20.04
C TRP A 128 -15.45 9.58 20.28
N LYS A 129 -15.16 9.13 21.51
CA LYS A 129 -15.26 7.71 21.85
C LYS A 129 -16.69 7.18 21.66
N TYR A 130 -17.70 7.96 22.03
CA TYR A 130 -19.10 7.58 21.83
C TYR A 130 -19.48 7.63 20.35
N LEU A 131 -19.06 8.67 19.63
CA LEU A 131 -19.30 8.78 18.19
C LEU A 131 -18.68 7.62 17.41
N LEU A 132 -17.43 7.28 17.69
CA LEU A 132 -16.71 6.16 17.05
C LEU A 132 -17.36 4.81 17.37
N LYS A 133 -17.85 4.61 18.60
CA LYS A 133 -18.60 3.40 18.96
C LYS A 133 -19.97 3.33 18.27
N ALA A 134 -20.69 4.45 18.20
CA ALA A 134 -21.97 4.52 17.50
C ALA A 134 -21.78 4.28 16.01
N GLN A 135 -20.74 4.86 15.41
CA GLN A 135 -20.31 4.55 14.05
C GLN A 135 -20.02 3.06 13.95
N ASN A 136 -19.12 2.48 14.73
CA ASN A 136 -18.85 1.04 14.66
C ASN A 136 -20.13 0.17 14.75
N PHE A 137 -21.02 0.45 15.70
CA PHE A 137 -22.31 -0.23 15.81
C PHE A 137 -23.14 -0.15 14.53
N LEU A 138 -23.24 1.03 13.91
CA LEU A 138 -23.93 1.19 12.63
C LEU A 138 -23.24 0.40 11.50
N ALA A 139 -21.92 0.11 11.58
CA ALA A 139 -21.23 -0.67 10.54
C ALA A 139 -21.65 -2.12 10.64
N VAL A 140 -21.60 -2.66 11.86
CA VAL A 140 -22.11 -4.01 12.17
C VAL A 140 -23.55 -4.15 11.67
N GLN A 141 -24.44 -3.22 12.03
CA GLN A 141 -25.85 -3.31 11.63
C GLN A 141 -26.04 -3.14 10.13
N SER A 142 -25.24 -2.30 9.47
CA SER A 142 -25.37 -2.06 8.02
C SER A 142 -25.18 -3.32 7.18
N ARG A 143 -24.40 -4.30 7.66
CA ARG A 143 -24.25 -5.61 7.01
C ARG A 143 -25.56 -6.38 6.96
N ASN A 144 -26.34 -6.37 8.04
CA ASN A 144 -27.64 -7.04 8.11
C ASN A 144 -28.66 -6.47 7.12
N PHE A 145 -28.51 -5.19 6.74
CA PHE A 145 -29.40 -4.49 5.81
C PHE A 145 -28.80 -4.31 4.41
N ASN A 146 -27.63 -4.91 4.13
CA ASN A 146 -26.88 -4.72 2.88
C ASN A 146 -26.67 -3.22 2.54
N TYR A 147 -26.35 -2.41 3.55
CA TYR A 147 -26.10 -0.99 3.41
C TYR A 147 -24.59 -0.68 3.48
N GLN A 148 -24.05 -0.03 2.45
CA GLN A 148 -22.69 0.48 2.47
C GLN A 148 -22.66 1.85 3.13
N LYS A 149 -21.87 2.02 4.19
CA LYS A 149 -21.76 3.32 4.83
C LYS A 149 -21.14 4.36 3.91
N LEU A 150 -21.82 5.50 3.79
CA LEU A 150 -21.31 6.60 2.99
C LEU A 150 -20.13 7.31 3.66
N ARG A 151 -20.19 7.55 4.98
CA ARG A 151 -19.16 8.24 5.79
C ARG A 151 -19.25 7.84 7.27
N GLY A 152 -18.15 7.96 8.01
CA GLY A 152 -18.07 7.71 9.47
C GLY A 152 -16.89 6.80 9.80
N ALA A 153 -15.76 7.42 10.09
CA ALA A 153 -14.44 6.83 9.96
C ALA A 153 -13.92 6.28 11.29
N THR A 154 -14.10 4.97 11.52
CA THR A 154 -13.20 4.20 12.37
C THR A 154 -11.76 4.24 11.83
N CYS A 155 -11.58 4.65 10.57
CA CYS A 155 -10.29 4.91 9.92
C CYS A 155 -10.35 6.10 8.95
N ILE A 156 -9.25 6.84 8.82
CA ILE A 156 -9.15 8.11 8.08
C ILE A 156 -7.97 8.04 7.10
N ASN A 157 -8.18 8.41 5.84
CA ASN A 157 -7.08 8.79 4.95
C ASN A 157 -6.71 10.25 5.17
N THR A 158 -5.42 10.55 5.18
CA THR A 158 -4.90 11.91 5.18
C THR A 158 -3.79 12.04 4.15
N ASN A 159 -3.67 13.21 3.53
CA ASN A 159 -2.69 13.47 2.49
C ASN A 159 -1.84 14.68 2.87
N GLY A 160 -0.58 14.68 2.44
CA GLY A 160 0.38 15.74 2.70
C GLY A 160 1.49 15.78 1.65
N LEU A 161 2.42 16.71 1.83
CA LEU A 161 3.59 16.90 0.98
C LEU A 161 4.83 17.08 1.85
N LEU A 162 5.94 16.47 1.42
CA LEU A 162 7.29 16.90 1.75
C LEU A 162 7.83 17.69 0.56
N VAL A 163 8.10 18.98 0.76
CA VAL A 163 8.59 19.90 -0.27
C VAL A 163 10.08 20.13 -0.07
N LEU A 164 10.88 19.74 -1.06
CA LEU A 164 12.31 19.97 -1.15
C LEU A 164 12.55 21.28 -1.91
N LYS A 165 13.32 22.22 -1.34
CA LYS A 165 13.78 23.42 -2.05
C LYS A 165 15.21 23.21 -2.55
N THR A 166 15.42 23.25 -3.86
CA THR A 166 16.71 22.94 -4.50
C THR A 166 17.32 24.17 -5.17
N ASP A 167 18.60 24.07 -5.53
CA ASP A 167 19.31 25.05 -6.36
C ASP A 167 19.13 24.82 -7.87
N SER A 168 18.29 23.86 -8.28
CA SER A 168 17.95 23.66 -9.68
C SER A 168 17.17 24.86 -10.22
N LYS A 169 17.61 25.40 -11.35
CA LYS A 169 16.91 26.53 -12.02
C LYS A 169 15.57 26.11 -12.62
N THR A 170 15.48 24.86 -13.07
CA THR A 170 14.29 24.28 -13.73
C THR A 170 13.38 23.57 -12.73
N GLU A 171 13.93 23.07 -11.62
CA GLU A 171 13.20 22.33 -10.58
C GLU A 171 13.49 22.88 -9.17
N PRO A 172 13.21 24.17 -8.91
CA PRO A 172 13.52 24.79 -7.61
C PRO A 172 12.74 24.16 -6.45
N TYR A 173 11.66 23.45 -6.75
CA TYR A 173 10.86 22.71 -5.79
C TYR A 173 10.61 21.29 -6.29
N ARG A 174 10.70 20.32 -5.37
CA ARG A 174 10.31 18.93 -5.61
C ARG A 174 9.41 18.44 -4.51
N ASN A 175 8.30 17.84 -4.91
CA ASN A 175 7.28 17.35 -4.00
C ASN A 175 7.39 15.84 -3.87
N ILE A 176 7.26 15.35 -2.64
CA ILE A 176 7.04 13.94 -2.31
C ILE A 176 5.68 13.88 -1.62
N HIS A 177 4.76 13.10 -2.18
CA HIS A 177 3.41 12.93 -1.67
C HIS A 177 3.40 11.98 -0.46
N LEU A 178 2.63 12.34 0.57
CA LEU A 178 2.52 11.57 1.81
C LEU A 178 1.06 11.14 2.00
N ASN A 179 0.80 9.84 2.06
CA ASN A 179 -0.54 9.28 2.23
C ASN A 179 -0.61 8.48 3.54
N GLY A 180 -1.35 8.97 4.53
CA GLY A 180 -1.53 8.31 5.82
C GLY A 180 -2.87 7.60 5.94
N LEU A 181 -2.86 6.37 6.46
CA LEU A 181 -4.04 5.62 6.86
C LEU A 181 -4.06 5.46 8.37
N TRP A 182 -4.93 6.21 9.03
CA TRP A 182 -5.13 6.11 10.47
C TRP A 182 -6.31 5.17 10.79
N GLN A 183 -6.17 4.31 11.79
CA GLN A 183 -7.18 3.39 12.28
C GLN A 183 -7.36 3.55 13.80
N TYR A 184 -8.61 3.61 14.28
CA TYR A 184 -8.86 3.83 15.69
C TYR A 184 -8.55 2.61 16.57
N LYS A 185 -8.85 1.40 16.09
CA LYS A 185 -8.72 0.16 16.86
C LYS A 185 -8.49 -1.00 15.90
N VAL A 186 -7.71 -1.99 16.33
CA VAL A 186 -7.56 -3.25 15.61
C VAL A 186 -8.86 -4.05 15.51
N GLU A 187 -8.94 -4.87 14.46
CA GLU A 187 -9.91 -5.95 14.18
C GLU A 187 -11.39 -5.57 13.97
N GLY A 188 -12.03 -6.30 13.07
CA GLY A 188 -13.46 -6.24 12.80
C GLY A 188 -13.85 -4.95 12.09
N ASP A 189 -15.05 -4.42 12.34
CA ASP A 189 -15.54 -3.19 11.68
C ASP A 189 -14.75 -1.90 12.04
N TRP A 190 -13.66 -2.02 12.78
CA TRP A 190 -12.68 -0.96 12.99
C TRP A 190 -11.62 -0.88 11.89
N GLU A 191 -11.45 -1.96 11.12
CA GLU A 191 -10.49 -2.05 10.01
C GLU A 191 -10.90 -1.16 8.83
N PRO A 192 -9.92 -0.70 8.04
CA PRO A 192 -10.19 0.07 6.85
C PRO A 192 -10.80 -0.81 5.76
N ASP A 193 -11.79 -0.25 5.07
CA ASP A 193 -12.32 -0.86 3.86
C ASP A 193 -11.24 -0.98 2.77
N LEU A 194 -11.34 -2.00 1.92
CA LEU A 194 -10.33 -2.27 0.89
C LEU A 194 -10.14 -1.09 -0.08
N GLN A 195 -11.20 -0.34 -0.41
CA GLN A 195 -11.06 0.87 -1.25
C GLN A 195 -10.20 1.94 -0.56
N ARG A 196 -10.36 2.15 0.75
CA ARG A 196 -9.51 3.03 1.55
C ARG A 196 -8.03 2.61 1.52
N VAL A 197 -7.77 1.31 1.62
CA VAL A 197 -6.42 0.74 1.57
C VAL A 197 -5.76 1.05 0.23
N VAL A 198 -6.38 0.67 -0.89
CA VAL A 198 -5.80 0.88 -2.22
C VAL A 198 -5.63 2.36 -2.57
N ASN A 199 -6.55 3.22 -2.12
CA ASN A 199 -6.42 4.67 -2.31
C ASN A 199 -5.23 5.26 -1.51
N THR A 200 -4.96 4.78 -0.29
CA THR A 200 -3.78 5.21 0.49
C THR A 200 -2.51 4.84 -0.24
N LEU A 201 -2.50 3.64 -0.81
CA LEU A 201 -1.43 3.14 -1.65
C LEU A 201 -1.44 3.77 -3.06
N GLY A 202 -2.13 4.89 -3.30
CA GLY A 202 -2.03 5.63 -4.57
C GLY A 202 -2.60 4.91 -5.80
N PHE A 203 -3.28 3.79 -5.66
CA PHE A 203 -3.93 3.10 -6.78
C PHE A 203 -5.28 3.74 -7.09
N GLY A 204 -5.55 3.98 -8.37
CA GLY A 204 -6.87 4.38 -8.88
C GLY A 204 -7.82 3.20 -9.13
N THR A 205 -7.48 2.00 -8.65
CA THR A 205 -8.26 0.78 -8.83
C THR A 205 -9.62 0.89 -8.16
N VAL A 206 -10.70 0.58 -8.88
CA VAL A 206 -12.06 0.58 -8.36
C VAL A 206 -12.41 -0.80 -7.80
N ILE A 207 -12.52 -0.92 -6.47
CA ILE A 207 -12.89 -2.16 -5.78
C ILE A 207 -14.37 -2.51 -5.97
N GLY A 208 -15.23 -1.48 -6.04
CA GLY A 208 -16.68 -1.61 -6.27
C GLY A 208 -17.52 -1.82 -5.01
N PHE A 209 -16.89 -1.90 -3.84
CA PHE A 209 -17.57 -1.94 -2.55
C PHE A 209 -16.72 -1.27 -1.46
N LYS A 210 -17.30 -1.12 -0.25
CA LYS A 210 -16.58 -0.59 0.91
C LYS A 210 -16.35 -1.68 1.95
N ASN A 211 -17.26 -1.83 2.91
CA ASN A 211 -17.01 -2.65 4.10
C ASN A 211 -17.25 -4.15 3.87
N PHE A 212 -17.89 -4.51 2.76
CA PHE A 212 -18.24 -5.88 2.38
C PHE A 212 -18.73 -5.87 0.92
N ASP A 213 -18.76 -7.01 0.24
CA ASP A 213 -19.00 -7.13 -1.21
C ASP A 213 -20.44 -6.88 -1.71
N ASN A 214 -21.16 -5.92 -1.12
CA ASN A 214 -22.54 -5.57 -1.46
C ASN A 214 -23.55 -6.72 -1.30
N GLY A 215 -23.27 -7.63 -0.36
CA GLY A 215 -24.12 -8.78 -0.05
C GLY A 215 -24.07 -9.86 -1.12
N LEU A 216 -23.06 -9.83 -2.00
CA LEU A 216 -22.81 -10.89 -2.97
C LEU A 216 -22.27 -12.15 -2.29
N ASN A 217 -21.70 -12.03 -1.09
CA ASN A 217 -21.20 -13.14 -0.28
C ASN A 217 -20.26 -14.06 -1.07
N GLY A 218 -19.39 -13.49 -1.90
CA GLY A 218 -18.46 -14.21 -2.76
C GLY A 218 -19.10 -14.99 -3.91
N ASP A 219 -20.39 -14.79 -4.21
CA ASP A 219 -21.08 -15.59 -5.23
C ASP A 219 -20.85 -15.08 -6.66
N LYS A 220 -20.55 -13.79 -6.82
CA LYS A 220 -20.39 -13.12 -8.13
C LYS A 220 -19.32 -12.02 -8.05
N LEU A 221 -18.86 -11.60 -9.22
CA LEU A 221 -18.08 -10.37 -9.35
C LEU A 221 -18.91 -9.17 -8.90
N VAL A 222 -18.21 -8.17 -8.37
CA VAL A 222 -18.77 -6.90 -7.96
C VAL A 222 -19.01 -6.03 -9.21
N PRO A 223 -20.26 -5.61 -9.50
CA PRO A 223 -20.54 -4.73 -10.63
C PRO A 223 -19.82 -3.38 -10.51
N PHE A 224 -19.51 -2.74 -11.65
CA PHE A 224 -18.87 -1.42 -11.72
C PHE A 224 -17.52 -1.33 -10.98
N SER A 225 -16.81 -2.45 -10.90
CA SER A 225 -15.45 -2.54 -10.35
C SER A 225 -14.44 -2.87 -11.46
N ASP A 226 -13.15 -2.80 -11.12
CA ASP A 226 -12.06 -3.32 -11.93
C ASP A 226 -11.83 -4.83 -11.73
N GLU A 227 -12.75 -5.53 -11.06
CA GLU A 227 -12.65 -6.95 -10.79
C GLU A 227 -12.70 -7.75 -12.10
N VAL A 228 -11.85 -8.77 -12.19
CA VAL A 228 -11.72 -9.66 -13.34
C VAL A 228 -11.93 -11.11 -12.92
N THR A 229 -12.42 -11.92 -13.86
CA THR A 229 -12.43 -13.37 -13.70
C THR A 229 -11.10 -13.96 -14.13
N GLY A 230 -10.63 -14.93 -13.37
CA GLY A 230 -9.56 -15.82 -13.79
C GLY A 230 -9.29 -16.89 -12.75
N SER A 231 -8.73 -18.00 -13.21
CA SER A 231 -8.41 -19.15 -12.35
C SER A 231 -6.91 -19.34 -12.20
N CYS A 232 -6.10 -18.74 -13.08
CA CYS A 232 -4.65 -18.84 -13.03
C CYS A 232 -3.96 -17.65 -13.70
N PHE A 233 -2.66 -17.51 -13.44
CA PHE A 233 -1.78 -16.56 -14.08
C PHE A 233 -0.79 -17.25 -15.01
N THR A 234 -0.32 -16.50 -15.99
CA THR A 234 0.85 -16.81 -16.82
C THR A 234 1.80 -15.62 -16.85
N VAL A 235 3.09 -15.86 -17.07
CA VAL A 235 4.08 -14.79 -17.17
C VAL A 235 3.81 -13.94 -18.42
N ALA A 236 3.78 -12.61 -18.25
CA ALA A 236 3.52 -11.69 -19.34
C ALA A 236 4.74 -11.50 -20.27
N ASP A 237 5.92 -11.29 -19.67
CA ASP A 237 7.23 -11.21 -20.31
C ASP A 237 8.17 -12.26 -19.72
N GLN A 238 8.53 -13.25 -20.53
CA GLN A 238 9.36 -14.40 -20.14
C GLN A 238 10.79 -14.00 -19.72
N ASN A 239 11.25 -12.80 -20.08
CA ASN A 239 12.58 -12.32 -19.70
C ASN A 239 12.60 -11.69 -18.30
N LYS A 240 11.43 -11.40 -17.72
CA LYS A 240 11.28 -10.78 -16.40
C LYS A 240 10.74 -11.78 -15.39
N SER A 241 11.12 -11.61 -14.12
CA SER A 241 10.50 -12.36 -13.03
C SER A 241 9.07 -11.86 -12.78
N VAL A 242 8.21 -12.72 -12.24
CA VAL A 242 6.98 -12.32 -11.57
C VAL A 242 7.36 -11.77 -10.21
N ARG A 243 6.76 -10.65 -9.82
CA ARG A 243 6.90 -10.07 -8.48
C ARG A 243 5.54 -10.09 -7.80
N VAL A 244 5.52 -10.54 -6.55
CA VAL A 244 4.35 -10.47 -5.67
C VAL A 244 4.76 -9.68 -4.44
N THR A 245 3.96 -8.69 -4.06
CA THR A 245 4.17 -7.83 -2.90
C THR A 245 2.94 -7.86 -2.00
N LYS A 246 3.14 -8.08 -0.71
CA LYS A 246 2.12 -7.87 0.33
C LYS A 246 1.97 -6.38 0.56
N ILE A 247 0.81 -5.83 0.23
CA ILE A 247 0.56 -4.39 0.31
C ILE A 247 -0.30 -4.00 1.51
N ALA A 248 -1.09 -4.92 2.06
CA ALA A 248 -1.81 -4.72 3.31
C ALA A 248 -2.22 -6.04 3.97
N ALA A 249 -2.39 -6.03 5.29
CA ALA A 249 -3.10 -7.06 6.02
C ALA A 249 -3.95 -6.44 7.13
N TYR A 250 -5.22 -6.82 7.18
CA TYR A 250 -6.20 -6.40 8.18
C TYR A 250 -7.05 -7.60 8.57
N HIS A 251 -6.42 -8.53 9.27
CA HIS A 251 -7.01 -9.76 9.79
C HIS A 251 -6.65 -9.93 11.27
N GLY A 252 -7.04 -11.06 11.88
CA GLY A 252 -6.75 -11.34 13.29
C GLY A 252 -5.30 -11.05 13.71
N CYS A 253 -5.12 -10.60 14.95
CA CYS A 253 -3.84 -10.30 15.58
C CYS A 253 -3.93 -10.71 17.07
N CYS A 254 -2.87 -10.96 17.82
CA CYS A 254 -1.45 -10.93 17.52
C CYS A 254 -0.82 -12.22 18.05
N SER A 255 -1.46 -13.36 17.73
CA SER A 255 -1.09 -14.69 18.21
C SER A 255 -0.70 -15.60 17.05
N VAL A 256 -0.17 -16.78 17.36
CA VAL A 256 0.14 -17.78 16.33
C VAL A 256 -1.11 -18.28 15.58
N GLU A 257 -2.31 -18.15 16.16
CA GLU A 257 -3.56 -18.48 15.46
C GLU A 257 -3.91 -17.47 14.36
N ALA A 258 -3.28 -16.29 14.37
CA ALA A 258 -3.40 -15.25 13.36
C ALA A 258 -2.36 -15.37 12.23
N LEU A 259 -1.57 -16.46 12.20
CA LEU A 259 -0.67 -16.70 11.09
C LEU A 259 -1.46 -16.99 9.82
N ASP A 260 -1.19 -16.22 8.79
CA ASP A 260 -1.61 -16.52 7.43
C ASP A 260 -0.39 -16.82 6.54
N SER A 261 -0.61 -17.47 5.41
CA SER A 261 0.46 -17.80 4.46
C SER A 261 0.00 -17.62 3.03
N ALA A 262 0.89 -17.12 2.19
CA ALA A 262 0.67 -17.03 0.76
C ALA A 262 1.64 -17.97 0.04
N CYS A 263 1.12 -18.65 -0.98
CA CYS A 263 1.90 -19.55 -1.82
C CYS A 263 1.41 -19.47 -3.27
N TYR A 264 2.25 -19.92 -4.18
CA TYR A 264 1.81 -20.26 -5.53
C TYR A 264 1.93 -21.78 -5.73
N TYR A 265 1.12 -22.31 -6.64
CA TYR A 265 1.21 -23.71 -7.01
C TYR A 265 0.95 -23.91 -8.49
N TYR A 266 1.43 -25.03 -9.03
CA TYR A 266 1.14 -25.49 -10.37
C TYR A 266 0.04 -26.55 -10.32
N PRO A 267 -1.21 -26.25 -10.72
CA PRO A 267 -2.33 -27.20 -10.63
C PRO A 267 -2.01 -28.53 -11.32
N ALA A 268 -1.44 -28.46 -12.53
CA ALA A 268 -1.09 -29.63 -13.34
C ALA A 268 0.04 -30.51 -12.75
N LYS A 269 0.82 -29.99 -11.79
CA LYS A 269 1.94 -30.71 -11.16
C LYS A 269 1.68 -31.05 -9.70
N ASN A 270 0.57 -30.57 -9.13
CA ASN A 270 0.26 -30.66 -7.70
C ASN A 270 1.44 -30.26 -6.80
N LYS A 271 2.17 -29.21 -7.19
CA LYS A 271 3.38 -28.73 -6.50
C LYS A 271 3.18 -27.30 -6.01
N MET A 272 3.40 -27.08 -4.73
CA MET A 272 3.22 -25.80 -4.03
C MET A 272 4.58 -25.20 -3.63
N PHE A 273 4.67 -23.89 -3.70
CA PHE A 273 5.86 -23.11 -3.39
C PHE A 273 5.47 -21.95 -2.45
N PRO A 274 6.09 -21.85 -1.26
CA PRO A 274 5.78 -20.78 -0.33
C PRO A 274 6.24 -19.42 -0.90
N LEU A 275 5.44 -18.38 -0.66
CA LEU A 275 5.82 -16.99 -0.91
C LEU A 275 6.04 -16.27 0.42
N PHE A 276 5.04 -16.28 1.30
CA PHE A 276 5.08 -15.56 2.56
C PHE A 276 4.41 -16.35 3.68
N VAL A 277 4.83 -16.08 4.91
CA VAL A 277 4.09 -16.40 6.13
C VAL A 277 3.95 -15.08 6.89
N SER A 278 2.74 -14.61 7.13
CA SER A 278 2.46 -13.33 7.80
C SER A 278 3.00 -13.34 9.22
N MET A 279 3.60 -12.23 9.65
CA MET A 279 3.99 -12.08 11.05
C MET A 279 2.74 -11.72 11.87
N PRO A 280 2.47 -12.38 13.02
CA PRO A 280 1.23 -12.14 13.77
C PRO A 280 0.97 -10.68 14.15
N ARG A 281 2.04 -9.89 14.30
CA ARG A 281 1.97 -8.49 14.74
C ARG A 281 1.81 -7.50 13.59
N THR A 282 1.91 -7.95 12.34
CA THR A 282 1.75 -7.10 11.15
C THR A 282 0.39 -7.29 10.49
N GLY A 283 -0.57 -8.00 11.11
CA GLY A 283 -1.89 -8.25 10.54
C GLY A 283 -2.85 -7.05 10.57
N GLN A 284 -2.35 -5.83 10.80
CA GLN A 284 -3.16 -4.60 10.97
C GLN A 284 -2.45 -3.37 10.37
N MET A 285 -1.75 -3.53 9.25
CA MET A 285 -0.92 -2.46 8.66
C MET A 285 -0.80 -2.58 7.13
N LEU A 286 -0.35 -1.49 6.51
CA LEU A 286 0.19 -1.52 5.16
C LEU A 286 1.58 -2.18 5.15
N PHE A 287 1.96 -2.75 4.01
CA PHE A 287 3.27 -3.39 3.80
C PHE A 287 3.71 -4.35 4.92
N PRO A 288 2.87 -5.33 5.31
CA PRO A 288 3.19 -6.23 6.39
C PRO A 288 4.38 -7.16 6.04
N ASN A 289 5.34 -7.27 6.95
CA ASN A 289 6.50 -8.16 6.78
C ASN A 289 6.12 -9.64 6.98
N GLY A 290 6.78 -10.52 6.21
CA GLY A 290 6.70 -11.97 6.41
C GLY A 290 7.69 -12.49 7.46
N TYR A 291 7.28 -13.48 8.26
CA TYR A 291 8.08 -14.15 9.31
C TYR A 291 9.36 -14.81 8.78
N ASN A 292 9.27 -15.57 7.68
CA ASN A 292 10.39 -16.39 7.20
C ASN A 292 11.42 -15.63 6.35
N MET A 293 11.05 -14.48 5.78
CA MET A 293 11.91 -13.77 4.85
C MET A 293 12.22 -12.33 5.27
N GLY A 294 11.53 -11.78 6.27
CA GLY A 294 11.70 -10.38 6.68
C GLY A 294 11.37 -9.37 5.57
N VAL A 295 10.77 -9.83 4.47
CA VAL A 295 10.39 -9.02 3.31
C VAL A 295 8.89 -9.10 3.10
N ASN A 296 8.36 -8.06 2.47
CA ASN A 296 7.00 -7.97 1.97
C ASN A 296 6.89 -8.30 0.47
N SER A 297 8.00 -8.53 -0.25
CA SER A 297 8.00 -8.81 -1.70
C SER A 297 8.89 -9.99 -2.09
N VAL A 298 8.44 -10.79 -3.07
CA VAL A 298 9.15 -11.97 -3.60
C VAL A 298 9.12 -11.96 -5.13
N CYS A 299 10.27 -12.25 -5.72
CA CYS A 299 10.42 -12.46 -7.16
C CYS A 299 10.66 -13.94 -7.49
N PHE A 300 9.98 -14.46 -8.51
CA PHE A 300 10.18 -15.83 -8.99
C PHE A 300 9.90 -15.94 -10.49
N LYS A 301 10.35 -17.03 -11.12
CA LYS A 301 10.15 -17.31 -12.55
C LYS A 301 9.34 -18.59 -12.69
N PRO A 302 8.02 -18.51 -12.88
CA PRO A 302 7.20 -19.70 -13.03
C PRO A 302 7.27 -20.25 -14.46
N ASP A 303 7.56 -21.55 -14.59
CA ASP A 303 7.68 -22.23 -15.88
C ASP A 303 6.32 -22.61 -16.51
N TYR A 304 5.27 -22.58 -15.69
CA TYR A 304 3.91 -23.03 -16.05
C TYR A 304 2.88 -22.00 -15.59
N PRO A 305 1.64 -22.05 -16.12
CA PRO A 305 0.52 -21.37 -15.49
C PRO A 305 0.44 -21.76 -14.01
N PHE A 306 0.29 -20.75 -13.16
CA PHE A 306 0.32 -20.91 -11.71
C PHE A 306 -0.88 -20.24 -11.08
N VAL A 307 -1.20 -20.67 -9.86
CA VAL A 307 -2.33 -20.18 -9.08
C VAL A 307 -1.83 -19.70 -7.74
N LEU A 308 -2.37 -18.58 -7.27
CA LEU A 308 -2.11 -18.08 -5.93
C LEU A 308 -3.12 -18.64 -4.93
N LYS A 309 -2.63 -18.84 -3.71
CA LYS A 309 -3.44 -19.20 -2.56
C LYS A 309 -2.95 -18.39 -1.36
N VAL A 310 -3.90 -17.86 -0.60
CA VAL A 310 -3.67 -17.09 0.63
C VAL A 310 -4.51 -17.73 1.73
N GLY A 311 -3.85 -18.33 2.70
CA GLY A 311 -4.48 -19.12 3.74
C GLY A 311 -5.40 -20.19 3.18
N LYS A 312 -6.68 -20.09 3.53
CA LYS A 312 -7.72 -20.99 3.00
C LYS A 312 -8.26 -20.58 1.64
N SER A 313 -7.97 -19.36 1.20
CA SER A 313 -8.53 -18.75 -0.01
C SER A 313 -7.66 -19.02 -1.24
N ASP A 314 -8.30 -19.56 -2.28
CA ASP A 314 -7.71 -19.99 -3.53
C ASP A 314 -8.29 -19.15 -4.68
N MET A 315 -7.53 -18.87 -5.73
CA MET A 315 -8.10 -18.24 -6.93
C MET A 315 -9.08 -19.19 -7.63
N GLU A 316 -8.88 -20.51 -7.49
CA GLU A 316 -9.82 -21.48 -8.02
C GLU A 316 -11.05 -21.58 -7.10
N ARG A 317 -12.12 -20.91 -7.52
CA ARG A 317 -13.41 -20.85 -6.82
C ARG A 317 -13.89 -22.21 -6.30
N LYS A 318 -13.75 -23.30 -7.08
CA LYS A 318 -14.21 -24.65 -6.70
C LYS A 318 -13.48 -25.23 -5.48
N ARG A 319 -12.29 -24.70 -5.15
CA ARG A 319 -11.47 -25.14 -4.01
C ARG A 319 -11.77 -24.36 -2.72
N ASN A 320 -12.59 -23.31 -2.82
CA ASN A 320 -12.99 -22.50 -1.68
C ASN A 320 -14.27 -23.03 -1.02
N PHE A 321 -14.49 -22.58 0.21
CA PHE A 321 -15.72 -22.87 0.96
C PHE A 321 -16.97 -22.56 0.13
N GLN A 322 -17.86 -23.55 0.00
CA GLN A 322 -19.10 -23.47 -0.79
C GLN A 322 -18.91 -23.00 -2.24
N SER A 323 -17.73 -23.25 -2.82
CA SER A 323 -17.39 -22.72 -4.14
C SER A 323 -17.58 -21.20 -4.24
N LYS A 324 -17.21 -20.43 -3.22
CA LYS A 324 -17.27 -18.96 -3.23
C LYS A 324 -15.94 -18.34 -3.70
N ILE A 325 -15.96 -17.08 -4.10
CA ILE A 325 -14.75 -16.33 -4.46
C ILE A 325 -14.01 -16.01 -3.15
N GLY A 326 -12.93 -16.74 -2.86
CA GLY A 326 -12.07 -16.50 -1.70
C GLY A 326 -10.96 -15.49 -1.97
N LEU A 327 -10.52 -15.38 -3.23
CA LEU A 327 -9.62 -14.36 -3.73
C LEU A 327 -10.31 -13.57 -4.82
N ARG A 328 -10.54 -12.27 -4.57
CA ARG A 328 -10.97 -11.33 -5.62
C ARG A 328 -9.74 -10.73 -6.28
N ILE A 329 -9.86 -10.43 -7.58
CA ILE A 329 -8.75 -9.97 -8.42
C ILE A 329 -9.19 -8.73 -9.17
N TRP A 330 -8.50 -7.61 -8.99
CA TRP A 330 -8.74 -6.36 -9.70
C TRP A 330 -7.57 -6.02 -10.60
N LYS A 331 -7.85 -5.44 -11.78
CA LYS A 331 -6.80 -4.81 -12.58
C LYS A 331 -6.20 -3.66 -11.79
N ALA A 332 -4.87 -3.59 -11.73
CA ALA A 332 -4.23 -2.47 -11.08
C ALA A 332 -4.30 -1.22 -11.97
N ARG A 333 -4.59 -0.07 -11.36
CA ARG A 333 -4.58 1.24 -12.01
C ARG A 333 -3.72 2.23 -11.23
N ASP A 334 -3.02 3.09 -11.96
CA ASP A 334 -2.28 4.19 -11.37
C ASP A 334 -3.23 5.22 -10.75
N LEU A 335 -2.67 6.24 -10.09
CA LEU A 335 -3.44 7.31 -9.44
C LEU A 335 -4.38 8.08 -10.40
N ASN A 336 -4.05 8.10 -11.68
CA ASN A 336 -4.85 8.75 -12.73
C ASN A 336 -5.95 7.82 -13.29
N GLY A 337 -6.04 6.58 -12.80
CA GLY A 337 -6.99 5.59 -13.27
C GLY A 337 -6.55 4.87 -14.55
N SER A 338 -5.32 5.07 -15.01
CA SER A 338 -4.79 4.36 -16.17
C SER A 338 -4.39 2.93 -15.79
N PRO A 339 -4.68 1.91 -16.63
CA PRO A 339 -4.28 0.53 -16.33
C PRO A 339 -2.76 0.38 -16.21
N ILE A 340 -2.30 -0.27 -15.14
CA ILE A 340 -0.92 -0.71 -15.01
C ILE A 340 -0.80 -2.05 -15.74
N SER A 341 -0.03 -2.07 -16.81
CA SER A 341 0.06 -3.23 -17.71
C SER A 341 0.62 -4.45 -16.99
N ASN A 342 -0.04 -5.60 -17.17
CA ASN A 342 0.34 -6.90 -16.60
C ASN A 342 0.46 -6.90 -15.06
N ALA A 343 -0.37 -6.10 -14.38
CA ALA A 343 -0.41 -6.03 -12.93
C ALA A 343 -1.84 -6.11 -12.36
N PHE A 344 -1.99 -6.73 -11.19
CA PHE A 344 -3.26 -6.94 -10.52
C PHE A 344 -3.14 -6.75 -9.01
N ILE A 345 -4.24 -6.34 -8.39
CA ILE A 345 -4.43 -6.37 -6.93
C ILE A 345 -5.30 -7.59 -6.60
N LEU A 346 -4.93 -8.34 -5.57
CA LEU A 346 -5.70 -9.45 -5.06
C LEU A 346 -6.06 -9.19 -3.60
N GLY A 347 -7.29 -9.50 -3.22
CA GLY A 347 -7.79 -9.38 -1.86
C GLY A 347 -8.37 -10.71 -1.39
N ALA A 348 -7.97 -11.13 -0.20
CA ALA A 348 -8.42 -12.36 0.44
C ALA A 348 -9.38 -12.07 1.58
N ASP A 349 -10.33 -12.96 1.78
CA ASP A 349 -11.11 -13.10 3.02
C ASP A 349 -11.09 -14.58 3.44
N HIS A 350 -10.96 -14.84 4.73
CA HIS A 350 -11.04 -16.18 5.31
C HIS A 350 -12.46 -16.76 5.31
N LEU A 351 -12.87 -17.32 4.16
CA LEU A 351 -14.19 -17.92 4.00
C LEU A 351 -14.44 -19.15 4.91
N GLY A 352 -15.68 -19.28 5.37
CA GLY A 352 -16.12 -20.41 6.19
C GLY A 352 -15.60 -20.40 7.62
N ALA A 353 -15.00 -19.28 8.05
CA ALA A 353 -14.54 -19.05 9.41
C ALA A 353 -15.56 -18.22 10.20
N LYS A 354 -15.48 -18.28 11.53
CA LYS A 354 -16.21 -17.34 12.39
C LYS A 354 -15.59 -15.96 12.18
N GLY A 355 -16.35 -15.04 11.60
CA GLY A 355 -15.89 -13.67 11.33
C GLY A 355 -15.89 -13.28 9.84
N THR A 356 -16.02 -14.24 8.91
CA THR A 356 -16.14 -13.96 7.47
C THR A 356 -17.18 -12.87 7.21
N ASN A 357 -16.76 -11.82 6.53
CA ASN A 357 -17.56 -10.61 6.32
C ASN A 357 -17.50 -10.08 4.88
N TYR A 358 -16.78 -10.75 3.98
CA TYR A 358 -16.68 -10.48 2.56
C TYR A 358 -16.11 -9.10 2.24
N ASP A 359 -15.14 -8.64 3.03
CA ASP A 359 -14.49 -7.33 2.89
C ASP A 359 -13.14 -7.40 2.13
N TYR A 360 -12.55 -8.59 2.06
CA TYR A 360 -11.40 -8.94 1.24
C TYR A 360 -10.12 -8.12 1.52
N GLN A 361 -10.02 -7.53 2.72
CA GLN A 361 -8.79 -6.84 3.15
C GLN A 361 -7.95 -7.63 4.17
N ASP A 362 -8.34 -8.86 4.52
CA ASP A 362 -7.58 -9.71 5.45
C ASP A 362 -6.12 -9.77 5.01
N GLU A 363 -5.90 -10.04 3.73
CA GLU A 363 -4.59 -10.06 3.12
C GLU A 363 -4.68 -9.56 1.67
N VAL A 364 -3.86 -8.56 1.33
CA VAL A 364 -3.90 -7.87 0.04
C VAL A 364 -2.54 -7.96 -0.64
N LEU A 365 -2.54 -8.51 -1.86
CA LEU A 365 -1.35 -8.71 -2.67
C LEU A 365 -1.39 -7.83 -3.92
N TYR A 366 -0.24 -7.31 -4.31
CA TYR A 366 0.01 -6.73 -5.63
C TYR A 366 0.91 -7.68 -6.42
N ILE A 367 0.51 -8.05 -7.64
CA ILE A 367 1.29 -8.92 -8.51
C ILE A 367 1.57 -8.25 -9.84
N GLU A 368 2.79 -8.45 -10.34
CA GLU A 368 3.28 -7.86 -11.58
C GLU A 368 3.89 -8.88 -12.53
N ASN A 369 3.99 -8.47 -13.80
CA ASN A 369 4.47 -9.28 -14.91
C ASN A 369 3.63 -10.55 -15.16
N VAL A 370 2.31 -10.43 -15.03
CA VAL A 370 1.38 -11.55 -15.26
C VAL A 370 0.23 -11.21 -16.19
N LYS A 371 -0.32 -12.23 -16.83
CA LYS A 371 -1.58 -12.23 -17.57
C LYS A 371 -2.53 -13.22 -16.91
N ILE A 372 -3.77 -12.80 -16.73
CA ILE A 372 -4.83 -13.65 -16.19
C ILE A 372 -5.39 -14.58 -17.27
N LYS A 373 -5.68 -15.83 -16.92
CA LYS A 373 -6.27 -16.86 -17.78
C LYS A 373 -7.57 -17.41 -17.23
#